data_AF-A0AB34HAA7-F1
#
_entry.id   AF-A0AB34HAA7-F1
#
_cell.length_a   1.000
_cell.length_b   1.000
_cell.length_c   1.000
_cell.angle_alpha   90.00
_cell.angle_beta   90.00
_cell.angle_gamma   90.00
#
_symmetry.space_group_name_H-M   'P 1'
#
loop_
_entity.id
_entity.type
_entity.pdbx_description
1 polymer ?
#
loop_
_entity_poly.entity_id
_entity_poly.type
_entity_poly.pdbx_seq_one_letter_code
_entity_poly.pdbx_strand_id
1 'polypeptide(L)'
;MGVNLFAGKFYQCVNTTDGSPFPTSEVENRSECFALMNVSQNVRWKNLKVNFDNVGLGYLSLLQVATFKGWMDIMYAAVDSVNVDKQPIYEYSLYMYIYFVIFIIFGSFFTLNLFIGVIIDNFNQQKKKISISSFCHCTERKEQLFFQKYNVKFNLMSVSN
;
A
#
# COMPACT_ATOMS: atom_id res chain seq x y z
N MET A 1 12.54 -7.57 8.76
CA MET A 1 13.61 -7.81 7.76
C MET A 1 14.16 -6.49 7.20
N GLY A 2 13.36 -5.65 6.54
CA GLY A 2 13.85 -4.38 5.97
C GLY A 2 14.60 -3.45 6.94
N VAL A 3 14.13 -3.32 8.18
CA VAL A 3 14.82 -2.54 9.23
C VAL A 3 16.26 -3.05 9.46
N ASN A 4 16.45 -4.37 9.59
CA ASN A 4 17.79 -4.94 9.82
C ASN A 4 18.75 -4.71 8.64
N LEU A 5 18.22 -4.57 7.42
CA LEU A 5 19.02 -4.38 6.22
C LEU A 5 19.40 -2.92 6.00
N PHE A 6 18.47 -2.00 6.26
CA PHE A 6 18.52 -0.61 5.78
C PHE A 6 18.47 0.47 6.86
N ALA A 7 18.20 0.13 8.13
CA ALA A 7 18.11 1.12 9.19
C ALA A 7 19.40 1.95 9.30
N GLY A 8 19.26 3.27 9.30
CA GLY A 8 20.38 4.21 9.41
C GLY A 8 21.26 4.33 8.17
N LYS A 9 20.97 3.61 7.07
CA LYS A 9 21.81 3.63 5.86
C LYS A 9 21.32 4.58 4.75
N PHE A 10 20.17 5.20 4.93
CA PHE A 10 19.55 6.10 3.94
C PHE A 10 19.97 7.57 4.11
N TYR A 11 20.96 7.82 4.95
CA TYR A 11 21.50 9.15 5.14
C TYR A 11 22.48 9.50 4.02
N GLN A 12 22.47 10.77 3.62
CA GLN A 12 23.34 11.29 2.59
C GLN A 12 23.70 12.75 2.86
N CYS A 13 24.95 13.10 2.56
CA CYS A 13 25.42 14.48 2.52
C CYS A 13 24.99 15.12 1.22
N VAL A 14 24.25 16.23 1.29
CA VAL A 14 23.78 16.96 0.11
C VAL A 14 24.09 18.43 0.20
N ASN A 15 24.18 19.07 -0.96
CA ASN A 15 24.15 20.51 -1.07
C ASN A 15 22.69 21.01 -0.94
N THR A 16 22.46 22.07 -0.17
CA THR A 16 21.15 22.67 0.10
C THR A 16 20.70 23.58 -1.03
N THR A 17 21.65 24.11 -1.83
CA THR A 17 21.34 24.95 -2.99
C THR A 17 20.76 24.13 -4.14
N ASP A 18 21.44 23.03 -4.51
CA ASP A 18 21.09 22.20 -5.68
C ASP A 18 20.32 20.93 -5.30
N GLY A 19 20.36 20.52 -4.03
CA GLY A 19 19.75 19.28 -3.54
C GLY A 19 20.51 18.00 -3.90
N SER A 20 21.60 18.10 -4.67
CA SER A 20 22.41 17.00 -5.16
C SER A 20 23.30 16.40 -4.05
N PRO A 21 23.53 15.07 -4.07
CA PRO A 21 24.47 14.41 -3.18
C PRO A 21 25.92 14.71 -3.57
N PHE A 22 26.77 14.85 -2.56
CA PHE A 22 28.22 14.97 -2.76
C PHE A 22 28.80 13.65 -3.26
N PRO A 23 29.82 13.70 -4.15
CA PRO A 23 30.51 12.50 -4.60
C PRO A 23 31.32 11.90 -3.44
N THR A 24 31.46 10.57 -3.42
CA THR A 24 32.20 9.85 -2.38
C THR A 24 33.70 10.11 -2.40
N SER A 25 34.24 10.76 -3.44
CA SER A 25 35.62 11.23 -3.51
C SER A 25 35.89 12.45 -2.64
N GLU A 26 34.87 13.24 -2.32
CA GLU A 26 34.97 14.45 -1.49
C GLU A 26 34.48 14.19 -0.06
N VAL A 27 33.45 13.34 0.09
CA VAL A 27 32.86 12.99 1.39
C VAL A 27 32.62 11.48 1.45
N GLU A 28 33.42 10.74 2.21
CA GLU A 28 33.24 9.30 2.40
C GLU A 28 32.30 9.00 3.58
N ASN A 29 32.46 9.75 4.67
CA ASN A 29 31.81 9.44 5.95
C ASN A 29 31.02 10.62 6.49
N ARG A 30 30.09 10.33 7.41
CA ARG A 30 29.30 11.34 8.12
C ARG A 30 30.18 12.40 8.75
N SER A 31 31.24 12.02 9.47
CA SER A 31 32.13 12.96 10.16
C SER A 31 32.74 14.01 9.23
N GLU A 32 33.07 13.63 7.99
CA GLU A 32 33.59 14.55 6.96
C GLU A 32 32.51 15.51 6.47
N CYS A 33 31.27 15.04 6.28
CA CYS A 33 30.13 15.91 5.98
C CYS A 33 29.93 16.95 7.10
N PHE A 34 30.02 16.55 8.37
CA PHE A 34 29.90 17.49 9.50
C PHE A 34 31.06 18.49 9.56
N ALA A 35 32.28 18.08 9.18
CA ALA A 35 33.42 19.00 9.06
C ALA A 35 33.16 20.05 7.97
N LEU A 36 32.60 19.65 6.83
CA LEU A 36 32.20 20.57 5.75
C LEU A 36 31.05 21.50 6.16
N MET A 37 30.09 21.01 6.96
CA MET A 37 29.01 21.83 7.50
C MET A 37 29.49 22.96 8.42
N ASN A 38 30.62 22.77 9.11
CA ASN A 38 31.22 23.82 9.95
C ASN A 38 31.85 24.95 9.12
N VAL A 39 32.26 24.65 7.88
CA VAL A 39 32.91 25.61 6.98
C VAL A 39 31.90 26.26 6.02
N SER A 40 30.91 25.50 5.56
CA SER A 40 29.96 25.89 4.53
C SER A 40 28.52 25.77 5.02
N GLN A 41 27.74 26.86 4.92
CA GLN A 41 26.33 26.85 5.36
C GLN A 41 25.38 26.07 4.45
N ASN A 42 25.80 25.72 3.24
CA ASN A 42 24.95 25.06 2.24
C ASN A 42 25.03 23.53 2.29
N VAL A 43 25.68 22.92 3.27
CA VAL A 43 25.82 21.45 3.35
C VAL A 43 24.86 20.89 4.40
N ARG A 44 24.24 19.74 4.13
CA ARG A 44 23.38 19.06 5.10
C ARG A 44 23.49 17.54 5.00
N TRP A 45 23.71 16.89 6.14
CA TRP A 45 23.48 15.45 6.30
C TRP A 45 21.98 15.18 6.49
N LYS A 46 21.29 14.69 5.45
CA LYS A 46 19.84 14.47 5.46
C LYS A 46 19.51 12.98 5.31
N ASN A 47 18.39 12.58 5.90
CA ASN A 47 17.78 11.27 5.70
C ASN A 47 16.65 11.36 4.68
N LEU A 48 16.30 10.24 4.05
CA LEU A 48 15.06 10.08 3.31
C LEU A 48 13.85 10.19 4.27
N LYS A 49 12.79 10.89 3.84
CA LYS A 49 11.57 11.07 4.65
C LYS A 49 10.85 9.75 4.93
N VAL A 50 10.93 8.82 4.00
CA VAL A 50 10.32 7.49 4.04
C VAL A 50 11.46 6.49 3.98
N ASN A 51 11.67 5.77 5.08
CA ASN A 51 12.87 4.96 5.29
C ASN A 51 12.56 3.71 6.13
N PHE A 52 13.61 2.99 6.52
CA PHE A 52 13.52 1.74 7.29
C PHE A 52 14.11 1.85 8.71
N ASP A 53 14.21 3.06 9.28
CA ASP A 53 14.84 3.25 10.60
C ASP A 53 14.02 2.63 11.74
N ASN A 54 12.70 2.61 11.58
CA ASN A 54 11.77 2.04 12.54
C ASN A 54 10.78 1.11 11.84
N VAL A 55 10.18 0.18 12.58
CA VAL A 55 9.20 -0.77 12.03
C VAL A 55 8.00 -0.04 11.39
N GLY A 56 7.50 1.01 12.03
CA GLY A 56 6.38 1.80 11.51
C GLY A 56 6.70 2.52 10.18
N LEU A 57 7.86 3.16 10.10
CA LEU A 57 8.33 3.79 8.86
C LEU A 57 8.63 2.74 7.79
N GLY A 58 9.18 1.59 8.18
CA GLY A 58 9.39 0.45 7.30
C GLY A 58 8.08 -0.06 6.69
N TYR A 59 6.99 -0.10 7.46
CA TYR A 59 5.67 -0.45 6.93
C TYR A 59 5.18 0.58 5.90
N LEU A 60 5.31 1.87 6.20
CA LEU A 60 4.96 2.95 5.27
C LEU A 60 5.77 2.86 3.96
N SER A 61 7.08 2.58 4.06
CA SER A 61 7.97 2.37 2.92
C SER A 61 7.51 1.19 2.07
N LEU A 62 7.21 0.05 2.69
CA LEU A 62 6.71 -1.13 1.98
C LEU A 62 5.33 -0.90 1.35
N LEU A 63 4.46 -0.11 1.97
CA LEU A 63 3.17 0.28 1.39
C LEU A 63 3.35 1.11 0.11
N GLN A 64 4.31 2.04 0.09
CA GLN A 64 4.63 2.81 -1.12
C GLN A 64 5.17 1.91 -2.25
N VAL A 65 6.06 0.98 -1.91
CA VAL A 65 6.54 -0.04 -2.84
C VAL A 65 5.40 -0.89 -3.39
N ALA A 66 4.48 -1.35 -2.54
CA ALA A 66 3.34 -2.18 -2.96
C ALA A 66 2.36 -1.45 -3.88
N THR A 67 2.26 -0.12 -3.79
CA THR A 67 1.39 0.70 -4.63
C THR A 67 2.08 1.26 -5.87
N PHE A 68 3.38 0.95 -6.05
CA PHE A 68 4.22 1.49 -7.12
C PHE A 68 4.22 3.03 -7.20
N LYS A 69 4.02 3.72 -6.07
CA LYS A 69 4.06 5.19 -5.99
C LYS A 69 5.20 5.63 -5.06
N GLY A 70 6.15 6.40 -5.58
CA GLY A 70 7.31 6.87 -4.80
C GLY A 70 8.30 5.78 -4.43
N TRP A 71 8.17 4.57 -5.00
CA TRP A 71 9.01 3.42 -4.70
C TRP A 71 10.43 3.51 -5.24
N MET A 72 10.62 4.28 -6.33
CA MET A 72 11.93 4.45 -6.97
C MET A 72 12.94 5.08 -6.03
N ASP A 73 12.56 6.15 -5.32
CA ASP A 73 13.45 6.85 -4.38
C ASP A 73 13.92 5.92 -3.24
N ILE A 74 13.01 5.07 -2.75
CA ILE A 74 13.30 4.09 -1.69
C ILE A 74 14.24 3.01 -2.22
N MET A 75 14.00 2.52 -3.43
CA MET A 75 14.78 1.46 -4.06
C MET A 75 16.19 1.94 -4.40
N TYR A 76 16.33 3.13 -4.98
CA TYR A 76 17.64 3.71 -5.28
C TYR A 76 18.44 3.97 -4.00
N ALA A 77 17.82 4.56 -2.97
CA ALA A 77 18.48 4.75 -1.68
C ALA A 77 18.91 3.41 -1.04
N ALA A 78 18.14 2.34 -1.22
CA ALA A 78 18.50 1.02 -0.73
C ALA A 78 19.66 0.38 -1.50
N VAL A 79 19.68 0.52 -2.82
CA VAL A 79 20.73 -0.03 -3.70
C VAL A 79 22.05 0.72 -3.51
N ASP A 80 21.99 2.04 -3.35
CA ASP A 80 23.17 2.88 -3.13
C ASP A 80 23.67 2.80 -1.69
N SER A 81 22.93 2.15 -0.79
CA SER A 81 23.30 2.03 0.62
C SER A 81 24.52 1.12 0.82
N VAL A 82 25.47 1.62 1.61
CA VAL A 82 26.72 0.92 1.94
C VAL A 82 26.68 0.46 3.39
N ASN A 83 26.83 1.39 4.33
CA ASN A 83 26.81 1.13 5.76
C ASN A 83 26.27 2.34 6.52
N VAL A 84 26.03 2.18 7.82
CA VAL A 84 25.62 3.28 8.69
C VAL A 84 26.73 4.32 8.75
N ASP A 85 26.35 5.61 8.72
CA ASP A 85 27.25 6.77 8.75
C ASP A 85 28.26 6.86 7.59
N LYS A 86 28.05 6.10 6.50
CA LYS A 86 28.82 6.24 5.25
C LYS A 86 27.98 6.90 4.16
N GLN A 87 28.64 7.69 3.30
CA GLN A 87 28.00 8.27 2.11
C GLN A 87 27.59 7.14 1.16
N PRO A 88 26.36 7.17 0.60
CA PRO A 88 25.93 6.16 -0.37
C PRO A 88 26.80 6.23 -1.63
N ILE A 89 27.06 5.06 -2.21
CA ILE A 89 27.82 4.90 -3.45
C ILE A 89 26.87 4.34 -4.50
N TYR A 90 26.86 4.96 -5.68
CA TYR A 90 26.00 4.55 -6.78
C TYR A 90 26.15 3.05 -7.08
N GLU A 91 25.04 2.32 -7.03
CA GLU A 91 24.94 0.90 -7.37
C GLU A 91 25.86 -0.05 -6.57
N TYR A 92 26.20 0.30 -5.32
CA TYR A 92 27.05 -0.55 -4.47
C TYR A 92 26.43 -1.92 -4.15
N SER A 93 25.13 -1.93 -3.81
CA SER A 93 24.41 -3.12 -3.35
C SER A 93 23.32 -3.55 -4.35
N LEU A 94 23.69 -3.92 -5.58
CA LEU A 94 22.75 -4.37 -6.62
C LEU A 94 21.84 -5.54 -6.18
N TYR A 95 22.30 -6.40 -5.27
CA TYR A 95 21.51 -7.51 -4.73
C TYR A 95 20.23 -7.05 -4.00
N MET A 96 20.16 -5.80 -3.55
CA MET A 96 18.97 -5.26 -2.86
C MET A 96 17.76 -5.12 -3.79
N TYR A 97 17.95 -5.02 -5.11
CA TYR A 97 16.84 -5.09 -6.07
C TYR A 97 16.02 -6.38 -5.89
N ILE A 98 16.70 -7.51 -5.66
CA ILE A 98 16.05 -8.82 -5.51
C ILE A 98 15.10 -8.82 -4.29
N TYR A 99 15.47 -8.13 -3.20
CA TYR A 99 14.60 -7.99 -2.02
C TYR A 99 13.26 -7.33 -2.38
N PHE A 100 13.29 -6.22 -3.14
CA PHE A 100 12.05 -5.53 -3.55
C PHE A 100 11.26 -6.33 -4.59
N VAL A 101 11.92 -6.99 -5.54
CA VAL A 101 11.24 -7.85 -6.53
C VAL A 101 10.49 -9.00 -5.85
N ILE A 102 11.14 -9.70 -4.92
CA ILE A 102 10.50 -10.76 -4.12
C ILE A 102 9.30 -10.19 -3.35
N PHE A 103 9.49 -9.06 -2.66
CA PHE A 103 8.41 -8.42 -1.92
C PHE A 103 7.22 -8.04 -2.80
N ILE A 104 7.47 -7.51 -4.01
CA ILE A 104 6.41 -7.14 -4.96
C ILE A 104 5.67 -8.36 -5.46
N ILE A 105 6.36 -9.45 -5.81
CA ILE A 105 5.72 -10.68 -6.31
C ILE A 105 4.82 -11.28 -5.23
N PHE A 106 5.38 -11.54 -4.04
CA PHE A 106 4.60 -12.13 -2.95
C PHE A 106 3.52 -11.17 -2.44
N GLY A 107 3.86 -9.89 -2.25
CA GLY A 107 2.92 -8.87 -1.80
C GLY A 107 1.76 -8.66 -2.75
N SER A 108 2.02 -8.54 -4.06
CA SER A 108 0.97 -8.39 -5.08
C SER A 108 0.10 -9.64 -5.17
N PHE A 109 0.71 -10.83 -5.14
CA PHE A 109 -0.04 -12.08 -5.16
C PHE A 109 -0.98 -12.21 -3.97
N PHE A 110 -0.49 -11.95 -2.74
CA PHE A 110 -1.33 -12.01 -1.55
C PHE A 110 -2.42 -10.94 -1.53
N THR A 111 -2.09 -9.70 -1.89
CA THR A 111 -3.07 -8.59 -1.89
C THR A 111 -4.14 -8.77 -2.96
N LEU A 112 -3.79 -9.15 -4.19
CA LEU A 112 -4.75 -9.42 -5.25
C LEU A 112 -5.66 -10.60 -4.90
N ASN A 113 -5.10 -11.72 -4.42
CA ASN A 113 -5.88 -12.90 -4.07
C ASN A 113 -6.82 -12.64 -2.89
N LEU A 114 -6.35 -11.93 -1.85
CA LEU A 114 -7.19 -11.56 -0.71
C LEU A 114 -8.29 -10.58 -1.13
N PHE A 115 -7.96 -9.60 -1.97
CA PHE A 115 -8.91 -8.62 -2.46
C PHE A 115 -10.02 -9.26 -3.29
N ILE A 116 -9.67 -10.15 -4.23
CA ILE A 116 -10.64 -10.93 -5.02
C ILE A 116 -11.51 -11.79 -4.10
N GLY A 117 -10.92 -12.44 -3.09
CA GLY A 117 -11.66 -13.24 -2.11
C GLY A 117 -12.72 -12.44 -1.36
N VAL A 118 -12.34 -11.26 -0.84
CA VAL A 118 -13.27 -10.35 -0.14
C VAL A 118 -14.37 -9.84 -1.06
N ILE A 119 -14.03 -9.48 -2.30
CA ILE A 119 -15.01 -9.03 -3.28
C ILE A 119 -16.02 -10.13 -3.60
N ILE A 120 -15.56 -11.34 -3.91
CA ILE A 120 -16.43 -12.47 -4.24
C ILE A 120 -17.33 -12.82 -3.07
N ASP A 121 -16.80 -12.85 -1.85
CA ASP A 121 -17.60 -13.12 -0.66
C ASP A 121 -18.67 -12.04 -0.45
N ASN A 122 -18.30 -10.76 -0.60
CA ASN A 122 -19.25 -9.65 -0.51
C ASN A 122 -20.36 -9.77 -1.56
N PHE A 123 -20.02 -10.05 -2.82
CA PHE A 123 -21.01 -10.27 -3.90
C PHE A 123 -21.89 -11.48 -3.62
N ASN A 124 -21.35 -12.58 -3.10
CA ASN A 124 -22.13 -13.76 -2.73
C ASN A 124 -23.10 -13.48 -1.58
N GLN A 125 -22.68 -12.69 -0.58
CA GLN A 125 -23.56 -12.24 0.50
C GLN A 125 -24.68 -11.33 -0.03
N GLN A 126 -24.36 -10.39 -0.93
CA GLN A 126 -25.36 -9.54 -1.59
C GLN A 126 -26.34 -10.39 -2.41
N LYS A 127 -25.86 -11.37 -3.18
CA LYS A 127 -26.70 -12.27 -3.97
C LYS A 127 -27.68 -13.07 -3.10
N LYS A 128 -27.22 -13.58 -1.94
CA LYS A 128 -28.10 -14.27 -0.97
C LYS A 128 -29.17 -13.32 -0.42
N LYS A 129 -28.80 -12.10 0.00
CA LYS A 129 -29.76 -11.10 0.52
C LYS A 129 -30.79 -10.69 -0.53
N ILE A 130 -30.36 -10.45 -1.77
CA ILE A 130 -31.26 -10.14 -2.89
C ILE A 130 -32.19 -11.32 -3.18
N SER A 131 -31.67 -12.57 -3.19
CA SER A 131 -32.48 -13.76 -3.41
C SER A 131 -33.58 -13.92 -2.33
N ILE A 132 -33.24 -13.72 -1.06
CA ILE A 132 -34.19 -13.80 0.06
C ILE A 132 -35.20 -12.67 -0.03
N SER A 133 -34.75 -11.43 -0.28
CA SER A 133 -35.63 -10.27 -0.43
C SER A 133 -36.60 -10.45 -1.59
N SER A 134 -36.12 -10.86 -2.77
CA SER A 134 -36.95 -11.14 -3.95
C SER A 134 -37.95 -12.27 -3.69
N PHE A 135 -37.54 -13.32 -2.96
CA PHE A 135 -38.46 -14.39 -2.57
C PHE A 135 -39.55 -13.89 -1.62
N CYS A 136 -39.18 -13.11 -0.60
CA CYS A 136 -40.13 -12.52 0.35
C CYS A 136 -41.14 -11.62 -0.38
N HIS A 137 -40.62 -10.72 -1.22
CA HIS A 137 -41.43 -9.78 -1.99
C HIS A 137 -42.36 -10.48 -3.00
N CYS A 138 -41.95 -11.64 -3.55
CA CYS A 138 -42.78 -12.48 -4.40
C CYS A 138 -43.89 -13.19 -3.62
N THR A 139 -43.58 -13.71 -2.42
CA THR A 139 -44.55 -14.36 -1.54
C THR A 139 -45.65 -13.38 -1.12
N GLU A 140 -45.29 -12.18 -0.69
CA GLU A 140 -46.25 -11.12 -0.35
C GLU A 140 -47.18 -10.78 -1.53
N ARG A 141 -46.63 -10.66 -2.75
CA ARG A 141 -47.46 -10.43 -3.97
C ARG A 141 -48.44 -11.57 -4.21
N LYS A 142 -48.04 -12.83 -4.00
CA LYS A 142 -48.93 -13.99 -4.20
C LYS A 142 -50.06 -14.00 -3.17
N GLU A 143 -49.77 -13.69 -1.91
CA GLU A 143 -50.81 -13.59 -0.87
C GLU A 143 -51.81 -12.47 -1.18
N GLN A 144 -51.34 -11.28 -1.55
CA GLN A 144 -52.19 -10.15 -1.96
C GLN A 144 -53.12 -10.53 -3.13
N LEU A 145 -52.58 -11.19 -4.16
CA LEU A 145 -53.37 -11.68 -5.30
C LEU A 145 -54.41 -12.72 -4.86
N PHE A 146 -54.08 -13.61 -3.93
CA PHE A 146 -55.00 -14.63 -3.44
C PHE A 146 -56.18 -14.01 -2.70
N PHE A 147 -55.93 -13.08 -1.77
CA PHE A 147 -56.98 -12.36 -1.06
C PHE A 147 -57.87 -11.55 -2.03
N GLN A 148 -57.28 -10.89 -3.03
CA GLN A 148 -58.05 -10.15 -4.04
C GLN A 148 -58.97 -11.08 -4.86
N LYS A 149 -58.47 -12.26 -5.26
CA LYS A 149 -59.27 -13.25 -6.00
C LYS A 149 -60.39 -13.84 -5.14
N TYR A 150 -60.13 -14.07 -3.85
CA TYR A 150 -61.12 -14.59 -2.92
C TYR A 150 -62.23 -13.57 -2.65
N ASN A 151 -61.88 -12.30 -2.43
CA ASN A 151 -62.86 -11.22 -2.23
C ASN A 151 -63.76 -11.03 -3.46
N VAL A 152 -63.19 -11.09 -4.67
CA VAL A 152 -63.98 -11.04 -5.92
C VAL A 152 -64.91 -12.24 -6.05
N LYS A 153 -64.44 -13.45 -5.72
CA LYS A 153 -65.25 -14.67 -5.79
C LYS A 153 -66.38 -14.69 -4.75
N PHE A 154 -66.12 -14.17 -3.55
CA PHE A 154 -67.11 -14.01 -2.49
C PHE A 154 -68.20 -12.99 -2.89
N ASN A 155 -67.81 -11.83 -3.43
CA ASN A 155 -68.75 -10.84 -3.95
C ASN A 155 -69.60 -11.36 -5.14
N LEU A 156 -69.05 -12.21 -6.00
CA LEU A 156 -69.81 -12.85 -7.08
C LEU A 156 -70.84 -13.87 -6.56
N MET A 157 -70.51 -14.63 -5.51
CA MET A 157 -71.45 -15.56 -4.88
C MET A 157 -72.58 -14.85 -4.13
N SER A 158 -72.33 -13.68 -3.54
CA SER A 158 -73.37 -12.90 -2.86
C SER A 158 -74.34 -12.18 -3.81
N VAL A 159 -73.99 -12.03 -5.09
CA VAL A 159 -74.83 -11.38 -6.13
C VAL A 159 -75.66 -12.40 -6.92
N SER A 160 -75.38 -13.70 -6.77
CA SER A 160 -76.09 -14.79 -7.45
C SER A 160 -77.16 -15.50 -6.60
N ASN A 161 -77.46 -14.97 -5.42
CA ASN A 161 -78.63 -15.28 -4.58
C ASN A 161 -79.51 -14.05 -4.44
#